data_AF-A0A117M1V6-F1
#
_entry.id   AF-A0A117M1V6-F1
#
_cell.length_a   1.000
_cell.length_b   1.000
_cell.length_c   1.000
_cell.angle_alpha   90.00
_cell.angle_beta   90.00
_cell.angle_gamma   90.00
#
_symmetry.space_group_name_H-M   'P 1'
#
loop_
_entity.id
_entity.type
_entity.pdbx_description
1 polymer ?
#
loop_
_entity_poly.entity_id
_entity_poly.type
_entity_poly.pdbx_seq_one_letter_code
_entity_poly.pdbx_strand_id
1 'polypeptide(L)'
;MTLNMKKTLSSKSGFTMIELLVVATIIILLTTIGLVSYRQASISSRNGKRKADLETVRQALVMYRSEQGSYPTTNDFDVMIGILKAEGFLSDDSTVFTDPGQNTYLYSGGGTSFTLTATLEPSGTYELKNP
;
A
#
# COMPACT_ATOMS: atom_id res chain seq x y z
N MET A 1 -64.61 38.19 -24.86
CA MET A 1 -63.36 37.66 -25.45
C MET A 1 -62.87 36.54 -24.54
N THR A 2 -63.06 35.29 -24.93
CA THR A 2 -62.82 34.10 -24.08
C THR A 2 -61.43 33.53 -24.36
N LEU A 3 -60.55 33.49 -23.36
CA LEU A 3 -59.26 32.79 -23.46
C LEU A 3 -59.45 31.30 -23.16
N ASN A 4 -59.19 30.46 -24.14
CA ASN A 4 -59.21 29.01 -24.01
C ASN A 4 -57.80 28.51 -23.63
N MET A 5 -57.62 28.09 -22.37
CA MET A 5 -56.31 27.69 -21.85
C MET A 5 -56.15 26.17 -21.96
N LYS A 6 -55.42 25.71 -22.99
CA LYS A 6 -55.03 24.29 -23.12
C LYS A 6 -54.02 23.94 -22.02
N LYS A 7 -54.48 23.21 -21.01
CA LYS A 7 -53.65 22.68 -19.94
C LYS A 7 -52.88 21.45 -20.47
N THR A 8 -51.59 21.61 -20.75
CA THR A 8 -50.71 20.48 -21.10
C THR A 8 -50.45 19.65 -19.85
N LEU A 9 -50.99 18.43 -19.79
CA LEU A 9 -50.76 17.50 -18.69
C LEU A 9 -49.32 16.98 -18.80
N SER A 10 -48.41 17.53 -17.99
CA SER A 10 -47.05 17.01 -17.84
C SER A 10 -47.11 15.67 -17.11
N SER A 11 -46.93 14.55 -17.82
CA SER A 11 -46.77 13.24 -17.20
C SER A 11 -45.41 13.19 -16.50
N LYS A 12 -45.39 13.34 -15.18
CA LYS A 12 -44.20 12.98 -14.39
C LYS A 12 -44.14 11.46 -14.31
N SER A 13 -43.32 10.84 -15.15
CA SER A 13 -42.94 9.44 -15.02
C SER A 13 -41.99 9.27 -13.84
N GLY A 14 -42.40 8.49 -12.85
CA GLY A 14 -41.55 8.07 -11.72
C GLY A 14 -41.17 6.60 -11.86
N PHE A 15 -40.10 6.19 -11.17
CA PHE A 15 -39.70 4.78 -11.09
C PHE A 15 -40.78 3.94 -10.40
N THR A 16 -40.95 2.72 -10.87
CA THR A 16 -41.79 1.70 -10.24
C THR A 16 -41.07 1.09 -9.03
N MET A 17 -41.84 0.52 -8.09
CA MET A 17 -41.28 -0.19 -6.94
C MET A 17 -40.41 -1.38 -7.38
N ILE A 18 -40.77 -2.05 -8.47
CA ILE A 18 -40.02 -3.19 -8.99
C ILE A 18 -38.68 -2.76 -9.59
N GLU A 19 -38.59 -1.58 -10.23
CA GLU A 19 -37.33 -1.07 -10.76
C GLU A 19 -36.33 -0.76 -9.65
N LEU A 20 -36.76 -0.10 -8.57
CA LEU A 20 -35.88 0.14 -7.41
C LEU A 20 -35.47 -1.17 -6.73
N LEU A 21 -36.35 -2.17 -6.69
CA LEU A 21 -36.03 -3.49 -6.13
C LEU A 21 -34.95 -4.20 -6.96
N VAL A 22 -35.10 -4.26 -8.28
CA VAL A 22 -34.12 -4.92 -9.17
C VAL A 22 -32.76 -4.21 -9.15
N VAL A 23 -32.74 -2.87 -9.09
CA VAL A 23 -31.47 -2.13 -9.02
C VAL A 23 -30.76 -2.38 -7.68
N ALA A 24 -31.50 -2.36 -6.57
CA ALA A 24 -30.93 -2.64 -5.26
C ALA A 24 -30.33 -4.05 -5.17
N THR A 25 -30.99 -5.06 -5.74
CA THR A 25 -30.46 -6.44 -5.74
C THR A 25 -29.17 -6.55 -6.57
N ILE A 26 -29.08 -5.87 -7.70
CA ILE A 26 -27.86 -5.87 -8.54
C ILE A 26 -26.71 -5.16 -7.80
N ILE A 27 -26.97 -4.03 -7.14
CA ILE A 27 -25.93 -3.30 -6.36
C ILE A 27 -25.41 -4.19 -5.23
N ILE A 28 -26.29 -4.86 -4.49
CA ILE A 28 -25.89 -5.79 -3.42
C ILE A 28 -25.01 -6.91 -3.99
N LEU A 29 -25.38 -7.50 -5.13
CA LEU A 29 -24.57 -8.55 -5.75
C LEU A 29 -23.19 -8.04 -6.18
N LEU A 30 -23.12 -6.93 -6.90
CA LEU A 30 -21.86 -6.38 -7.42
C LEU A 30 -20.92 -5.92 -6.30
N THR A 31 -21.46 -5.30 -5.25
CA THR A 31 -20.66 -4.82 -4.12
C THR A 31 -19.96 -5.97 -3.38
N THR A 32 -20.63 -7.11 -3.19
CA THR A 32 -20.01 -8.25 -2.51
C THR A 32 -18.77 -8.78 -3.25
N ILE A 33 -18.87 -8.95 -4.57
CA ILE A 33 -17.77 -9.44 -5.41
C ILE A 33 -16.66 -8.37 -5.51
N GLY A 34 -17.06 -7.11 -5.68
CA GLY A 34 -16.13 -5.98 -5.77
C GLY A 34 -15.25 -5.83 -4.53
N LEU A 35 -15.82 -6.00 -3.33
CA LEU A 35 -15.07 -5.88 -2.07
C LEU A 35 -13.97 -6.94 -1.93
N VAL A 36 -14.22 -8.19 -2.34
CA VAL A 36 -13.21 -9.25 -2.27
C VAL A 36 -12.05 -8.95 -3.21
N SER A 37 -12.35 -8.59 -4.47
CA SER A 37 -11.33 -8.22 -5.45
C SER A 37 -10.49 -7.03 -4.99
N TYR A 38 -11.15 -5.99 -4.47
CA TYR A 38 -10.47 -4.81 -3.93
C TYR A 38 -9.52 -5.15 -2.77
N ARG A 39 -9.96 -5.99 -1.82
CA ARG A 39 -9.12 -6.42 -0.69
C ARG A 39 -7.85 -7.13 -1.17
N GLN A 40 -7.97 -8.05 -2.13
CA GLN A 40 -6.82 -8.78 -2.67
C GLN A 40 -5.85 -7.85 -3.43
N ALA A 41 -6.38 -6.93 -4.24
CA ALA A 41 -5.56 -5.93 -4.93
C ALA A 41 -4.81 -5.02 -3.95
N SER A 42 -5.49 -4.60 -2.88
CA SER A 42 -4.90 -3.77 -1.83
C SER A 42 -3.78 -4.50 -1.08
N ILE A 43 -3.97 -5.78 -0.71
CA ILE A 43 -2.93 -6.62 -0.11
C ILE A 43 -1.72 -6.77 -1.04
N SER A 44 -1.96 -7.05 -2.32
CA SER A 44 -0.91 -7.21 -3.32
C SER A 44 -0.09 -5.92 -3.48
N SER A 45 -0.76 -4.76 -3.55
CA SER A 45 -0.11 -3.45 -3.61
C SER A 45 0.76 -3.17 -2.39
N ARG A 46 0.25 -3.42 -1.17
CA ARG A 46 1.04 -3.26 0.07
C ARG A 46 2.26 -4.17 0.08
N ASN A 47 2.10 -5.45 -0.23
CA ASN A 47 3.21 -6.40 -0.32
C ASN A 47 4.23 -6.01 -1.40
N GLY A 48 3.77 -5.45 -2.52
CA GLY A 48 4.64 -4.89 -3.55
C GLY A 48 5.48 -3.74 -3.04
N LYS A 49 4.86 -2.78 -2.32
CA LYS A 49 5.57 -1.68 -1.67
C LYS A 49 6.63 -2.20 -0.68
N ARG A 50 6.27 -3.13 0.21
CA ARG A 50 7.21 -3.74 1.18
C ARG A 50 8.47 -4.27 0.51
N LYS A 51 8.31 -5.02 -0.59
CA LYS A 51 9.43 -5.60 -1.33
C LYS A 51 10.29 -4.54 -2.00
N ALA A 52 9.65 -3.53 -2.60
CA ALA A 52 10.35 -2.42 -3.27
C ALA A 52 11.14 -1.56 -2.26
N ASP A 53 10.56 -1.30 -1.09
CA ASP A 53 11.20 -0.56 0.00
C ASP A 53 12.45 -1.32 0.48
N LEU A 54 12.32 -2.61 0.81
CA LEU A 54 13.48 -3.40 1.25
C LEU A 54 14.56 -3.52 0.18
N GLU A 55 14.20 -3.62 -1.10
CA GLU A 55 15.18 -3.69 -2.19
C GLU A 55 15.94 -2.37 -2.37
N THR A 56 15.25 -1.23 -2.20
CA THR A 56 15.89 0.10 -2.22
C THR A 56 16.90 0.23 -1.07
N VAL A 57 16.49 -0.19 0.13
CA VAL A 57 17.36 -0.18 1.31
C VAL A 57 18.54 -1.15 1.16
N ARG A 58 18.32 -2.33 0.55
CA ARG A 58 19.38 -3.30 0.24
C ARG A 58 20.47 -2.68 -0.63
N GLN A 59 20.09 -1.93 -1.66
CA GLN A 59 21.04 -1.26 -2.54
C GLN A 59 21.85 -0.19 -1.80
N ALA A 60 21.18 0.62 -0.97
CA ALA A 60 21.84 1.61 -0.13
C ALA A 60 22.82 0.97 0.88
N LEU A 61 22.45 -0.15 1.50
CA LEU A 61 23.35 -0.89 2.40
C LEU A 61 24.60 -1.40 1.68
N VAL A 62 24.45 -1.96 0.48
CA VAL A 62 25.59 -2.43 -0.33
C VAL A 62 26.53 -1.28 -0.68
N MET A 63 25.98 -0.12 -1.04
CA MET A 63 26.75 1.10 -1.31
C MET A 63 27.46 1.59 -0.04
N TYR A 64 26.76 1.66 1.09
CA TYR A 64 27.32 1.98 2.39
C TYR A 64 28.52 1.10 2.73
N ARG A 65 28.39 -0.23 2.60
CA ARG A 65 29.51 -1.15 2.87
C ARG A 65 30.66 -0.94 1.90
N SER A 66 30.39 -0.60 0.65
CA SER A 66 31.44 -0.32 -0.33
C SER A 66 32.31 0.86 0.08
N GLU A 67 31.76 1.84 0.80
CA GLU A 67 32.48 3.04 1.23
C GLU A 67 33.01 2.93 2.66
N GLN A 68 32.22 2.38 3.59
CA GLN A 68 32.51 2.30 5.02
C GLN A 68 33.18 0.98 5.43
N GLY A 69 33.33 0.04 4.50
CA GLY A 69 33.96 -1.27 4.70
C GLY A 69 33.14 -2.28 5.52
N SER A 70 32.02 -1.86 6.11
CA SER A 70 31.13 -2.71 6.91
C SER A 70 29.67 -2.26 6.80
N TYR A 71 28.73 -3.13 7.15
CA TYR A 71 27.32 -2.74 7.33
C TYR A 71 27.09 -2.11 8.71
N PRO A 72 26.07 -1.25 8.88
CA PRO A 72 25.72 -0.69 10.18
C PRO A 72 25.47 -1.77 11.23
N THR A 73 26.19 -1.73 12.35
CA THR A 73 26.00 -2.70 13.43
C THR A 73 24.83 -2.29 14.32
N THR A 74 23.62 -2.71 13.94
CA THR A 74 22.39 -2.45 14.69
C THR A 74 21.34 -3.54 14.40
N ASN A 75 20.36 -3.66 15.29
CA ASN A 75 19.19 -4.54 15.15
C ASN A 75 17.89 -3.75 15.02
N ASP A 76 18.01 -2.45 14.75
CA ASP A 76 16.89 -1.52 14.62
C ASP A 76 16.88 -0.94 13.20
N PHE A 77 15.76 -1.13 12.51
CA PHE A 77 15.58 -0.67 11.13
C PHE A 77 15.58 0.85 11.03
N ASP A 78 14.90 1.54 11.94
CA ASP A 78 14.78 3.00 11.90
C ASP A 78 16.12 3.67 12.21
N VAL A 79 16.88 3.12 13.15
CA VAL A 79 18.26 3.56 13.42
C VAL A 79 19.16 3.35 12.19
N MET A 80 19.06 2.20 11.53
CA MET A 80 19.84 1.91 10.32
C MET A 80 19.48 2.86 9.17
N ILE A 81 18.20 3.14 8.94
CA ILE A 81 17.76 4.14 7.96
C ILE A 81 18.32 5.52 8.30
N GLY A 82 18.31 5.91 9.58
CA GLY A 82 18.91 7.16 10.05
C GLY A 82 20.40 7.28 9.70
N ILE A 83 21.17 6.20 9.90
CA ILE A 83 22.59 6.13 9.52
C ILE A 83 22.75 6.31 8.00
N LEU A 84 21.99 5.55 7.19
CA LEU A 84 22.09 5.63 5.74
C LEU A 84 21.73 7.02 5.19
N LYS A 85 20.80 7.73 5.83
CA LYS A 85 20.44 9.10 5.47
C LYS A 85 21.51 10.11 5.86
N ALA A 86 22.00 10.02 7.09
CA ALA A 86 23.05 10.92 7.60
C ALA A 86 24.31 10.87 6.72
N GLU A 87 24.61 9.68 6.19
CA GLU A 87 25.75 9.45 5.30
C GLU A 87 25.40 9.63 3.81
N GLY A 88 24.17 10.01 3.46
CA GLY A 88 23.77 10.36 2.10
C GLY A 88 23.46 9.19 1.15
N PHE A 89 23.35 7.96 1.65
CA PHE A 89 22.99 6.77 0.86
C PHE A 89 21.49 6.62 0.62
N LEU A 90 20.66 7.34 1.39
CA LEU A 90 19.21 7.41 1.22
C LEU A 90 18.73 8.86 1.26
N SER A 91 17.66 9.17 0.51
CA SER A 91 17.04 10.50 0.54
C SER A 91 16.38 10.78 1.89
N ASP A 92 16.38 12.05 2.31
CA ASP A 92 15.91 12.47 3.63
C ASP A 92 14.41 12.27 3.88
N ASP A 93 13.62 11.96 2.87
CA ASP A 93 12.18 11.72 3.02
C ASP A 93 11.93 10.53 3.98
N SER A 94 11.49 10.86 5.20
CA SER A 94 11.24 9.95 6.31
C SER A 94 10.01 9.10 6.14
N THR A 95 9.14 9.45 5.18
CA THR A 95 7.87 8.76 4.97
C THR A 95 7.97 7.60 3.99
N VAL A 96 9.11 7.44 3.30
CA VAL A 96 9.25 6.48 2.20
C VAL A 96 9.29 5.03 2.69
N PHE A 97 9.93 4.78 3.83
CA PHE A 97 10.21 3.42 4.33
C PHE A 97 9.37 3.02 5.54
N THR A 98 8.16 3.56 5.63
CA THR A 98 7.15 3.10 6.60
C THR A 98 6.26 2.06 5.94
N ASP A 99 6.03 0.94 6.64
CA ASP A 99 5.11 -0.07 6.17
C ASP A 99 3.70 0.51 5.99
N PRO A 100 3.03 0.26 4.85
CA PRO A 100 1.66 0.74 4.65
C PRO A 100 0.62 0.02 5.55
N GLY A 101 1.03 -0.97 6.34
CA GLY A 101 0.23 -1.60 7.39
C GLY A 101 0.56 -1.04 8.78
N GLN A 102 0.50 -1.90 9.80
CA GLN A 102 0.82 -1.56 11.20
C GLN A 102 2.15 -2.19 11.67
N ASN A 103 2.84 -2.95 10.81
CA ASN A 103 4.05 -3.70 11.18
C ASN A 103 5.31 -2.89 10.84
N THR A 104 6.36 -2.97 11.63
CA THR A 104 7.64 -2.32 11.31
C THR A 104 8.54 -3.26 10.50
N TYR A 105 9.35 -2.72 9.58
CA TYR A 105 10.44 -3.48 8.96
C TYR A 105 11.50 -3.84 9.99
N LEU A 106 12.18 -4.96 9.78
CA LEU A 106 13.24 -5.41 10.67
C LEU A 106 14.58 -5.38 9.93
N TYR A 107 15.61 -4.97 10.66
CA TYR A 107 16.99 -5.03 10.23
C TYR A 107 17.81 -5.72 11.32
N SER A 108 18.71 -6.59 10.91
CA SER A 108 19.78 -7.09 11.75
C SER A 108 21.03 -7.20 10.90
N GLY A 109 22.07 -6.45 11.25
CA GLY A 109 23.32 -6.47 10.51
C GLY A 109 24.50 -6.02 11.35
N GLY A 110 25.68 -6.29 10.81
CA GLY A 110 26.93 -5.89 11.43
C GLY A 110 28.13 -6.51 10.74
N GLY A 111 29.19 -5.72 10.58
CA GLY A 111 30.42 -6.18 9.95
C GLY A 111 30.21 -6.53 8.47
N THR A 112 30.20 -7.81 8.13
CA THR A 112 30.15 -8.26 6.73
C THR A 112 28.79 -8.69 6.24
N SER A 113 27.79 -8.85 7.11
CA SER A 113 26.48 -9.35 6.71
C SER A 113 25.31 -8.53 7.25
N PHE A 114 24.15 -8.67 6.59
CA PHE A 114 22.88 -8.16 7.10
C PHE A 114 21.68 -9.02 6.66
N THR A 115 20.58 -8.83 7.37
CA THR A 115 19.24 -9.34 7.07
C THR A 115 18.23 -8.19 7.17
N LEU A 116 17.41 -8.03 6.13
CA LEU A 116 16.21 -7.19 6.11
C LEU A 116 14.98 -8.09 6.04
N THR A 117 13.98 -7.82 6.87
CA THR A 117 12.75 -8.63 6.92
C THR A 117 11.51 -7.76 6.93
N ALA A 118 10.51 -8.14 6.11
CA ALA A 118 9.17 -7.58 6.13
C ALA A 118 8.13 -8.70 6.31
N THR A 119 7.13 -8.47 7.16
CA THR A 119 5.98 -9.37 7.30
C THR A 119 4.98 -9.10 6.18
N LEU A 120 4.59 -10.14 5.44
CA LEU A 120 3.62 -10.05 4.34
C LEU A 120 2.20 -10.34 4.84
N GLU A 121 1.23 -9.73 4.18
CA GLU A 121 -0.19 -10.03 4.40
C GLU A 121 -0.69 -11.09 3.40
N PRO A 122 -1.56 -12.03 3.81
CA PRO A 122 -2.08 -12.23 5.17
C PRO A 122 -1.11 -12.93 6.13
N SER A 123 -0.06 -13.57 5.60
CA SER A 123 0.94 -14.29 6.37
C SER A 123 2.24 -14.46 5.59
N GLY A 124 3.33 -14.73 6.31
CA GLY A 124 4.65 -15.01 5.74
C GLY A 124 5.61 -13.84 5.91
N THR A 125 6.88 -14.07 5.56
CA THR A 125 7.93 -13.05 5.59
C THR A 125 8.61 -12.95 4.25
N TYR A 126 9.11 -11.76 3.93
CA TYR A 126 10.04 -11.52 2.85
C TYR A 126 11.37 -11.12 3.47
N GLU A 127 12.42 -11.90 3.18
CA GLU A 127 13.75 -11.68 3.74
C GLU A 127 14.76 -11.43 2.63
N LEU A 128 15.59 -10.40 2.80
CA LEU A 128 16.76 -10.13 1.98
C LEU A 128 18.00 -10.25 2.87
N LYS A 129 18.97 -11.05 2.43
CA LYS A 129 20.20 -11.30 3.18
C LYS A 129 21.41 -11.05 2.28
N ASN A 130 22.48 -10.54 2.86
CA ASN A 130 23.78 -10.50 2.22
C ASN A 130 24.84 -11.01 3.20
N PRO A 131 25.54 -12.12 2.93
CA PRO A 131 26.61 -12.64 3.78
C PRO A 131 27.91 -11.83 3.72
#